data_AF-A0A0K2TU52-F1
#
_entry.id   AF-A0A0K2TU52-F1
#
_cell.length_a   1.000
_cell.length_b   1.000
_cell.length_c   1.000
_cell.angle_alpha   90.00
_cell.angle_beta   90.00
_cell.angle_gamma   90.00
#
_symmetry.space_group_name_H-M   'P 1'
#
loop_
_entity.id
_entity.type
_entity.pdbx_description
1 polymer ?
#
loop_
_entity_poly.entity_id
_entity_poly.type
_entity_poly.pdbx_seq_one_letter_code
_entity_poly.pdbx_strand_id
1 'polypeptide(L)'
;MQLKYMKNLLECQDGAAKINCLTWSPNNLKLAVCTADRVILLFDETGEKRDKFSTKPADPKYGKRSYSVRGLQFSPDSTKLAVGQTDNIVFVYKV
;
A
#
# COMPACT_ATOMS: atom_id res chain seq x y z
N MET A 1 6.35 27.75 -6.25
CA MET A 1 5.63 26.48 -6.50
C MET A 1 4.27 26.58 -5.81
N GLN A 2 3.19 26.70 -6.57
CA GLN A 2 1.84 26.72 -5.99
C GLN A 2 1.28 25.30 -6.04
N LEU A 3 1.08 24.69 -4.88
CA LEU A 3 0.42 23.39 -4.77
C LEU A 3 -1.08 23.59 -4.94
N LYS A 4 -1.70 22.82 -5.84
CA LYS A 4 -3.15 22.83 -6.03
C LYS A 4 -3.71 21.51 -5.52
N TYR A 5 -4.67 21.59 -4.60
CA TYR A 5 -5.46 20.42 -4.22
C TYR A 5 -6.25 19.92 -5.44
N MET A 6 -6.17 18.61 -5.69
CA MET A 6 -6.85 17.96 -6.83
C MET A 6 -8.09 17.23 -6.34
N LYS A 7 -7.92 16.15 -5.58
CA LYS A 7 -9.01 15.33 -5.04
C LYS A 7 -8.53 14.43 -3.89
N ASN A 8 -9.48 13.88 -3.14
CA ASN A 8 -9.25 12.78 -2.22
C ASN A 8 -9.29 11.45 -2.99
N LEU A 9 -8.31 10.57 -2.76
CA LEU A 9 -8.32 9.20 -3.30
C LEU A 9 -9.04 8.21 -2.38
N LEU A 10 -8.88 8.42 -1.09
CA LEU A 10 -9.55 7.68 -0.04
C LEU A 10 -10.24 8.69 0.87
N GLU A 11 -11.54 8.55 1.03
CA GLU A 11 -12.31 9.38 1.96
C GLU A 11 -11.93 9.05 3.41
N CYS A 12 -12.21 9.99 4.31
CA CYS A 12 -12.11 9.75 5.74
C CYS A 12 -12.97 8.54 6.12
N GLN A 13 -12.43 7.64 6.92
CA GLN A 13 -13.13 6.44 7.38
C GLN A 13 -13.28 6.49 8.90
N ASP A 14 -14.38 5.94 9.40
CA ASP A 14 -14.63 5.84 10.83
C ASP A 14 -13.66 4.88 11.52
N GLY A 15 -13.21 5.26 12.71
CA GLY A 15 -12.32 4.43 13.55
C GLY A 15 -10.83 4.55 13.21
N ALA A 16 -10.06 3.52 13.56
CA ALA A 16 -8.60 3.53 13.46
C ALA A 16 -8.08 3.23 12.03
N ALA A 17 -8.52 4.01 11.05
CA ALA A 17 -8.22 3.85 9.62
C ALA A 17 -6.91 4.54 9.19
N LYS A 18 -5.81 4.26 9.90
CA LYS A 18 -4.52 4.89 9.60
C LYS A 18 -3.98 4.42 8.25
N ILE A 19 -3.33 5.33 7.52
CA ILE A 19 -2.50 4.99 6.37
C ILE A 19 -1.07 4.79 6.87
N ASN A 20 -0.53 3.58 6.68
CA ASN A 20 0.80 3.24 7.20
C ASN A 20 1.92 3.74 6.29
N CYS A 21 1.73 3.58 4.98
CA CYS A 21 2.71 3.96 3.96
C CYS A 21 2.03 4.00 2.59
N LEU A 22 2.66 4.72 1.65
CA LEU A 22 2.24 4.84 0.26
C LEU A 22 3.47 4.96 -0.64
N THR A 23 3.31 4.61 -1.91
CA THR A 23 4.36 4.81 -2.93
C THR A 23 3.75 4.92 -4.30
N TRP A 24 4.26 5.86 -5.09
CA TRP A 24 4.03 5.88 -6.54
C TRP A 24 4.92 4.85 -7.21
N SER A 25 4.43 4.30 -8.32
CA SER A 25 5.25 3.55 -9.27
C SER A 25 6.11 4.52 -10.11
N PRO A 26 7.34 4.16 -10.48
CA PRO A 26 8.22 5.03 -11.26
C PRO A 26 7.67 5.50 -12.61
N ASN A 27 6.79 4.71 -13.24
CA ASN A 27 6.07 5.08 -14.46
C ASN A 27 4.81 5.93 -14.22
N ASN A 28 4.49 6.29 -12.98
CA ASN A 28 3.33 7.09 -12.55
C ASN A 28 1.95 6.51 -12.89
N LEU A 29 1.86 5.24 -13.29
CA LEU A 29 0.58 4.60 -13.66
C LEU A 29 -0.15 3.96 -12.47
N LYS A 30 0.56 3.74 -11.37
CA LYS A 30 0.04 3.10 -10.16
C LYS A 30 0.46 3.85 -8.91
N LEU A 31 -0.46 4.00 -7.98
CA LEU A 31 -0.19 4.39 -6.60
C LEU A 31 -0.62 3.26 -5.67
N ALA A 32 0.31 2.78 -4.83
CA ALA A 32 0.01 1.80 -3.79
C ALA A 32 -0.16 2.52 -2.44
N VAL A 33 -1.22 2.19 -1.71
CA VAL A 33 -1.53 2.75 -0.38
C VAL A 33 -1.82 1.60 0.57
N CYS A 34 -1.06 1.50 1.67
CA CYS A 34 -1.32 0.50 2.71
C CYS A 34 -2.18 1.07 3.83
N THR A 35 -3.32 0.43 4.09
CA THR A 35 -4.19 0.76 5.22
C THR A 35 -3.76 0.03 6.51
N ALA A 36 -4.29 0.47 7.64
CA ALA A 36 -4.10 -0.15 8.95
C ALA A 36 -4.58 -1.62 9.00
N ASP A 37 -5.55 -1.97 8.17
CA ASP A 37 -6.06 -3.35 8.04
C ASP A 37 -5.13 -4.27 7.24
N ARG A 38 -3.97 -3.75 6.82
CA ARG A 38 -2.93 -4.44 6.03
C ARG A 38 -3.41 -4.83 4.64
N VAL A 39 -4.36 -4.05 4.13
CA VAL A 39 -4.81 -4.09 2.75
C VAL A 39 -4.02 -3.04 1.99
N ILE A 40 -3.39 -3.46 0.89
CA ILE A 40 -2.76 -2.56 -0.06
C ILE A 40 -3.80 -2.26 -1.13
N LEU A 41 -4.16 -0.99 -1.26
CA LEU A 41 -5.01 -0.44 -2.29
C LEU A 41 -4.14 0.01 -3.47
N LEU A 42 -4.53 -0.34 -4.68
CA LEU A 42 -3.89 0.11 -5.90
C LEU A 42 -4.82 1.08 -6.63
N PHE A 43 -4.32 2.28 -6.84
CA PHE A 43 -4.96 3.32 -7.64
C PHE A 43 -4.21 3.51 -8.94
N ASP A 44 -4.91 3.94 -9.98
CA ASP A 44 -4.29 4.37 -11.23
C ASP A 44 -3.83 5.84 -11.18
N GLU A 45 -3.29 6.34 -12.29
CA GLU A 45 -2.86 7.72 -12.47
C GLU A 45 -4.00 8.74 -12.35
N THR A 46 -5.23 8.33 -12.68
CA THR A 46 -6.41 9.18 -12.56
C THR A 46 -6.93 9.23 -11.13
N GLY A 47 -6.43 8.35 -10.25
CA GLY A 47 -6.86 8.20 -8.87
C GLY A 47 -8.10 7.33 -8.70
N GLU A 48 -8.41 6.45 -9.63
CA GLU A 48 -9.42 5.40 -9.47
C GLU A 48 -8.80 4.16 -8.81
N LYS A 49 -9.51 3.57 -7.86
CA LYS A 49 -9.09 2.32 -7.22
C LYS A 49 -9.28 1.17 -8.21
N ARG A 50 -8.17 0.63 -8.74
CA ARG A 50 -8.16 -0.48 -9.70
C ARG A 50 -8.18 -1.84 -9.03
N ASP A 51 -7.47 -1.99 -7.92
CA ASP A 51 -7.33 -3.28 -7.25
C ASP A 51 -7.03 -3.14 -5.76
N LYS A 52 -7.08 -4.25 -5.02
CA LYS A 52 -6.60 -4.36 -3.65
C LYS A 52 -6.18 -5.79 -3.33
N PHE A 53 -5.18 -5.94 -2.46
CA PHE A 53 -4.82 -7.24 -1.91
C PHE A 53 -4.43 -7.14 -0.44
N SER A 54 -4.63 -8.24 0.29
CA SER A 54 -4.22 -8.34 1.69
C SER A 54 -2.81 -8.89 1.77
N THR A 55 -2.04 -8.36 2.70
CA THR A 55 -0.78 -8.98 3.10
C THR A 55 -1.02 -10.11 4.10
N LYS A 56 -0.02 -10.97 4.29
CA LYS A 56 -0.05 -12.09 5.25
C LYS A 56 1.13 -11.99 6.22
N PRO A 57 1.05 -12.62 7.41
CA PRO A 57 2.18 -12.69 8.33
C PRO A 57 3.29 -13.60 7.78
N ALA A 58 4.48 -13.49 8.34
CA ALA A 58 5.63 -14.34 8.05
C ALA A 58 5.35 -15.82 8.34
N ASP A 59 4.66 -16.11 9.45
CA ASP A 59 4.23 -17.45 9.83
C ASP A 59 2.69 -17.50 9.93
N PRO A 60 2.01 -18.39 9.18
CA PRO A 60 0.55 -18.52 9.18
C PRO A 60 -0.08 -18.79 10.53
N LYS A 61 0.67 -19.31 11.51
CA LYS A 61 0.16 -19.55 12.87
C LYS A 61 -0.20 -18.26 13.60
N TYR A 62 0.40 -17.14 13.19
CA TYR A 62 0.10 -15.84 13.77
C TYR A 62 -1.15 -15.23 13.12
N GLY A 63 -2.03 -14.66 13.94
CA GLY A 63 -3.24 -14.01 13.43
C GLY A 63 -2.93 -12.75 12.61
N LYS A 64 -3.95 -12.24 11.91
CA LYS A 64 -3.81 -11.06 11.04
C LYS A 64 -3.25 -9.83 11.77
N ARG A 65 -3.49 -9.67 13.08
CA ARG A 65 -3.04 -8.51 13.87
C ARG A 65 -1.60 -8.62 14.41
N SER A 66 -0.83 -9.63 14.01
CA SER A 66 0.51 -9.88 14.53
C SER A 66 1.59 -8.93 13.99
N TYR A 67 1.33 -8.25 12.87
CA TYR A 67 2.30 -7.36 12.23
C TYR A 67 1.61 -6.12 11.63
N SER A 68 2.44 -5.16 11.28
CA SER A 68 2.07 -3.97 10.51
C SER A 68 3.04 -3.79 9.34
N VAL A 69 2.57 -3.21 8.25
CA VAL A 69 3.42 -2.84 7.11
C VAL A 69 4.08 -1.50 7.41
N ARG A 70 5.41 -1.44 7.30
CA ARG A 70 6.20 -0.22 7.57
C ARG A 70 6.66 0.50 6.32
N GLY A 71 6.76 -0.20 5.20
CA GLY A 71 7.24 0.38 3.95
C GLY A 71 6.70 -0.33 2.73
N LEU A 72 6.48 0.46 1.68
CA LEU A 72 6.16 0.01 0.33
C LEU A 72 7.16 0.64 -0.63
N GLN A 73 7.61 -0.13 -1.63
CA GLN A 73 8.43 0.41 -2.70
C GLN A 73 8.18 -0.33 -4.00
N PHE A 74 7.83 0.41 -5.06
CA PHE A 74 7.82 -0.15 -6.40
C PHE A 74 9.26 -0.37 -6.88
N SER A 75 9.43 -1.46 -7.60
CA SER A 75 10.62 -1.68 -8.44
C SER A 75 10.78 -0.59 -9.50
N PRO A 76 12.02 -0.28 -9.93
CA PRO A 76 12.29 0.71 -10.98
C PRO A 76 11.53 0.46 -12.29
N ASP A 77 11.24 -0.81 -12.61
CA ASP A 77 10.49 -1.23 -13.81
C ASP A 77 8.96 -1.20 -13.64
N SER A 78 8.45 -0.78 -12.46
CA SER A 78 7.03 -0.74 -12.10
C SER A 78 6.29 -2.09 -12.10
N THR A 79 6.97 -3.24 -12.23
CA THR A 79 6.33 -4.56 -12.33
C THR A 79 6.21 -5.30 -11.01
N LYS A 80 6.95 -4.85 -9.99
CA LYS A 80 6.99 -5.45 -8.65
C LYS A 80 6.78 -4.39 -7.57
N LEU A 81 6.20 -4.83 -6.46
CA LEU A 81 6.02 -4.04 -5.24
C LEU A 81 6.62 -4.80 -4.05
N ALA A 82 7.63 -4.21 -3.41
CA ALA A 82 8.21 -4.69 -2.16
C ALA A 82 7.42 -4.17 -0.96
N VAL A 83 7.19 -5.03 0.02
CA VAL A 83 6.39 -4.76 1.23
C VAL A 83 7.19 -5.19 2.44
N GLY A 84 7.64 -4.23 3.25
CA GLY A 84 8.37 -4.48 4.50
C GLY A 84 7.43 -4.51 5.70
N GLN A 85 7.51 -5.57 6.51
CA GLN A 85 6.64 -5.80 7.66
C GLN A 85 7.41 -5.82 8.98
N THR A 86 6.73 -5.62 10.11
CA THR A 86 7.34 -5.61 11.45
C THR A 86 7.70 -6.99 12.01
N ASP A 87 7.22 -8.06 11.40
CA ASP A 87 7.53 -9.46 11.73
C ASP A 87 8.74 -10.00 10.96
N ASN A 88 9.68 -9.10 10.63
CA ASN A 88 10.98 -9.42 10.04
C ASN A 88 10.93 -10.04 8.63
N ILE A 89 9.85 -9.81 7.88
CA ILE A 89 9.71 -10.29 6.51
C ILE A 89 9.56 -9.14 5.50
N VAL A 90 10.07 -9.41 4.29
CA VAL A 90 9.83 -8.57 3.11
C VAL A 90 9.17 -9.45 2.05
N PHE A 91 7.97 -9.08 1.63
CA PHE A 91 7.32 -9.70 0.48
C PHE A 91 7.54 -8.90 -0.79
N VAL A 92 7.69 -9.59 -1.92
CA VAL A 92 7.71 -8.97 -3.24
C VAL A 92 6.53 -9.52 -4.04
N TYR A 93 5.63 -8.64 -4.44
CA TYR A 93 4.47 -8.96 -5.26
C TYR A 93 4.72 -8.52 -6.69
N LYS A 94 4.22 -9.30 -7.65
CA LYS A 94 4.08 -8.85 -9.05
C LYS A 94 2.77 -8.06 -9.16
N VAL A 95 2.83 -6.90 -9.79
CA VAL A 95 1.73 -5.92 -9.86
C VAL A 95 1.48 -5.44 -11.28
#